data_AF-A0A1H6T7U9-F1
#
_entry.id   AF-A0A1H6T7U9-F1
#
_cell.length_a   1.000
_cell.length_b   1.000
_cell.length_c   1.000
_cell.angle_alpha   90.00
_cell.angle_beta   90.00
_cell.angle_gamma   90.00
#
_symmetry.space_group_name_H-M   'P 1'
#
loop_
_entity.id
_entity.type
_entity.pdbx_description
1 polymer ?
#
loop_
_entity_poly.entity_id
_entity_poly.type
_entity_poly.pdbx_seq_one_letter_code
_entity_poly.pdbx_strand_id
1 'polypeptide(L)' 'MPLVVMQSLTSLVSHMFFVFIAFWALQALKTDVWIKKYHIPQARTLYILISIAIGYTVSNFFIDFILSIQNLFFLF' A
#
# COMPACT_ATOMS: atom_id res chain seq x y z
N MET A 1 3.40 7.52 25.99
CA MET A 1 2.29 6.55 25.83
C MET A 1 1.28 7.00 24.76
N PRO A 2 0.64 8.20 24.80
CA PRO A 2 -0.41 8.55 23.83
C PRO A 2 0.10 8.86 22.41
N LEU A 3 1.31 9.43 22.27
CA LEU A 3 1.88 9.79 20.96
C LEU A 3 2.13 8.58 20.05
N VAL A 4 2.63 7.48 20.63
CA VAL A 4 2.91 6.23 19.91
C VAL A 4 1.62 5.59 19.40
N VAL A 5 0.53 5.69 20.18
CA VAL A 5 -0.79 5.17 19.78
C VAL A 5 -1.34 5.96 18.58
N MET A 6 -1.21 7.28 18.58
CA MET A 6 -1.63 8.13 17.46
C MET A 6 -0.83 7.81 16.18
N GLN A 7 0.49 7.67 16.29
CA GLN A 7 1.34 7.30 15.14
C GLN A 7 0.98 5.92 14.58
N SER A 8 0.79 4.92 15.44
CA SER A 8 0.39 3.57 15.02
C SER A 8 -0.97 3.54 14.35
N LEU A 9 -1.94 4.34 14.83
CA LEU A 9 -3.26 4.44 14.23
C LEU A 9 -3.19 5.10 12.84
N THR A 10 -2.41 6.17 12.69
CA THR A 10 -2.19 6.83 11.40
C THR A 10 -1.53 5.87 10.40
N SER A 11 -0.51 5.12 10.82
CA SER A 11 0.13 4.12 9.98
C SER A 11 -0.85 3.02 9.55
N LEU A 12 -1.66 2.48 10.48
CA LEU A 12 -2.65 1.45 10.16
C LEU A 12 -3.67 1.93 9.12
N VAL A 13 -4.22 3.13 9.32
CA VAL A 13 -5.20 3.73 8.40
C VAL A 13 -4.57 4.00 7.03
N SER A 14 -3.33 4.50 7.00
CA SER A 14 -2.57 4.71 5.77
C SER A 14 -2.38 3.40 5.00
N HIS A 15 -1.96 2.32 5.69
CA HIS A 15 -1.77 1.01 5.05
C HIS A 15 -3.07 0.51 4.40
N MET A 16 -4.19 0.57 5.13
CA MET A 16 -5.48 0.16 4.58
C MET A 16 -5.85 1.00 3.36
N PHE A 17 -5.73 2.33 3.45
CA PHE A 17 -6.05 3.26 2.37
C PHE A 17 -5.23 2.98 1.09
N PHE A 18 -3.91 2.83 1.21
CA PHE A 18 -3.05 2.57 0.06
C PHE A 18 -3.24 1.16 -0.52
N VAL A 19 -3.59 0.16 0.29
CA VAL A 19 -3.95 -1.17 -0.23
C VAL A 19 -5.23 -1.11 -1.04
N PHE A 20 -6.25 -0.35 -0.62
CA PHE A 20 -7.47 -0.15 -1.42
C PHE A 20 -7.18 0.58 -2.74
N ILE A 21 -6.34 1.62 -2.72
CA ILE A 21 -5.94 2.33 -3.93
C ILE A 21 -5.14 1.41 -4.86
N ALA A 22 -4.19 0.64 -4.33
CA ALA A 22 -3.43 -0.33 -5.13
C ALA A 22 -4.36 -1.37 -5.76
N PHE A 23 -5.36 -1.85 -5.01
CA PHE A 23 -6.34 -2.81 -5.51
C PHE A 23 -7.17 -2.21 -6.63
N TRP A 24 -7.60 -0.95 -6.50
CA TRP A 24 -8.34 -0.23 -7.53
C TRP A 24 -7.46 0.05 -8.76
N ALA A 25 -6.22 0.49 -8.57
CA ALA A 25 -5.28 0.84 -9.64
C ALA A 25 -4.88 -0.38 -10.47
N LEU A 26 -4.67 -1.54 -9.82
CA LEU A 26 -4.36 -2.78 -10.51
C LEU A 26 -5.52 -3.23 -11.42
N GLN A 27 -6.77 -2.77 -11.22
CA GLN A 27 -7.92 -3.20 -12.05
C GLN A 27 -7.85 -2.58 -13.44
N ALA A 28 -7.13 -1.46 -13.57
CA ALA A 28 -6.84 -0.84 -14.86
C ALA A 28 -5.84 -1.65 -15.70
N LEU A 29 -5.06 -2.55 -15.09
CA LEU A 29 -4.17 -3.44 -15.82
C LEU A 29 -4.99 -4.57 -16.46
N LYS A 30 -4.85 -4.75 -17.78
CA LYS A 30 -5.43 -5.88 -18.51
C LYS A 30 -4.72 -7.18 -18.11
N THR A 31 -5.10 -7.75 -16.98
CA THR A 31 -4.62 -9.05 -16.48
C THR A 31 -4.98 -10.21 -17.39
N ASP A 32 -6.01 -10.05 -18.23
CA ASP A 32 -6.46 -11.02 -19.24
C ASP A 32 -5.41 -11.32 -20.33
N VAL A 33 -4.44 -10.43 -20.55
CA VAL A 33 -3.43 -10.60 -21.61
C VAL A 33 -2.21 -11.38 -21.11
N TRP A 34 -1.91 -11.32 -19.81
CA TRP A 34 -0.68 -11.88 -19.23
C TRP A 34 -0.85 -13.27 -18.61
N ILE A 35 -2.08 -13.71 -18.32
CA ILE A 35 -2.32 -14.92 -17.56
C ILE A 35 -2.80 -16.06 -18.46
N LYS A 36 -2.15 -17.23 -18.33
CA LYS A 36 -2.53 -18.45 -19.08
C LYS A 36 -4.01 -18.76 -18.90
N LYS A 37 -4.69 -19.00 -20.04
CA LYS A 37 -6.08 -19.48 -20.11
C LYS A 37 -6.28 -20.62 -19.08
N TYR A 38 -7.40 -20.59 -18.35
CA TYR A 38 -7.84 -21.56 -17.32
C TYR A 38 -7.23 -21.47 -15.90
N HIS A 39 -6.38 -20.48 -15.58
CA HIS A 39 -5.83 -20.29 -14.21
C HIS A 39 -6.43 -19.09 -13.45
N ILE A 40 -7.73 -18.86 -13.60
CA ILE A 40 -8.49 -17.75 -12.98
C ILE A 40 -8.34 -17.67 -11.44
N PRO A 41 -8.39 -18.76 -10.65
CA PRO A 41 -8.25 -18.63 -9.20
C PRO A 41 -6.83 -18.21 -8.77
N GLN A 42 -5.79 -18.72 -9.43
CA GLN A 42 -4.40 -18.35 -9.16
C GLN A 42 -4.12 -16.89 -9.53
N ALA A 43 -4.67 -16.45 -10.67
CA ALA A 43 -4.65 -15.07 -11.12
C ALA A 43 -5.18 -14.10 -10.06
N ARG A 44 -6.35 -14.43 -9.50
CA ARG A 44 -7.03 -13.60 -8.50
C ARG A 44 -6.25 -13.56 -7.19
N THR A 45 -5.68 -14.67 -6.75
CA THR A 45 -4.83 -14.70 -5.55
C THR A 45 -3.56 -13.87 -5.74
N LEU A 46 -2.87 -14.02 -6.88
CA LEU A 46 -1.68 -13.26 -7.20
C LEU A 46 -1.98 -11.75 -7.22
N TYR A 47 -3.12 -11.38 -7.80
CA TYR A 47 -3.57 -10.00 -7.86
C TYR A 47 -3.77 -9.37 -6.47
N ILE A 48 -4.43 -10.09 -5.55
CA ILE A 48 -4.62 -9.62 -4.17
C ILE A 48 -3.27 -9.47 -3.46
N LEU A 49 -2.37 -10.45 -3.61
CA LEU A 49 -1.04 -10.40 -3.00
C LEU A 49 -0.22 -9.22 -3.52
N ILE A 50 -0.23 -8.97 -4.83
CA ILE A 50 0.46 -7.83 -5.44
C ILE A 50 -0.14 -6.51 -4.93
N SER A 51 -1.46 -6.42 -4.82
CA SER A 51 -2.13 -5.25 -4.27
C SER A 51 -1.70 -4.94 -2.84
N ILE A 52 -1.61 -5.97 -1.99
CA ILE A 52 -1.17 -5.80 -0.60
C ILE A 52 0.29 -5.38 -0.56
N ALA A 53 1.16 -6.04 -1.34
CA ALA A 53 2.58 -5.72 -1.40
C ALA A 53 2.81 -4.27 -1.84
N ILE A 54 2.21 -3.85 -2.97
CA ILE A 54 2.35 -2.49 -3.48
C ILE A 54 1.74 -1.47 -2.50
N GLY A 55 0.52 -1.71 -2.03
CA GLY A 55 -0.15 -0.79 -1.09
C GLY A 55 0.63 -0.63 0.21
N TYR A 56 1.20 -1.71 0.75
CA TYR A 56 2.05 -1.66 1.94
C TYR A 56 3.33 -0.86 1.70
N THR A 57 4.04 -1.12 0.58
CA THR A 57 5.27 -0.40 0.23
C THR A 57 5.02 1.10 0.03
N VAL A 58 3.96 1.48 -0.69
CA VAL A 58 3.60 2.89 -0.91
C VAL A 58 3.21 3.56 0.41
N SER A 59 2.48 2.87 1.28
CA SER A 59 2.15 3.42 2.60
C SER A 59 3.36 3.61 3.50
N ASN A 60 4.30 2.66 3.54
CA ASN A 60 5.55 2.85 4.29
C ASN A 60 6.32 4.06 3.75
N PHE A 61 6.48 4.14 2.43
CA PHE A 61 7.10 5.30 1.80
C PHE A 61 6.42 6.61 2.19
N PHE A 62 5.08 6.66 2.22
CA PHE A 62 4.33 7.85 2.57
C PHE A 62 4.53 8.27 4.03
N ILE A 63 4.49 7.33 4.98
CA ILE A 63 4.73 7.60 6.40
C ILE A 63 6.17 8.04 6.63
N ASP A 64 7.15 7.34 6.04
CA ASP A 64 8.57 7.67 6.14
C ASP A 64 8.87 9.04 5.53
N PHE A 65 8.19 9.41 4.45
CA PHE A 65 8.31 10.71 3.82
C PHE A 65 7.82 11.84 4.75
N ILE A 66 6.66 11.66 5.39
CA ILE A 66 6.13 12.64 6.36
C ILE A 66 7.09 12.79 7.54
N LEU A 67 7.59 11.69 8.09
CA LEU A 67 8.58 11.69 9.18
C LEU A 67 9.87 12.39 8.78
N SER A 68 10.36 12.14 7.55
CA SER A 68 11.56 12.77 7.03
C SER A 68 11.40 14.29 6.91
N ILE A 69 10.24 14.77 6.45
CA ILE A 69 9.95 16.21 6.40
C ILE A 69 9.91 16.80 7.82
N GLN A 70 9.24 16.16 8.76
CA GLN A 70 9.18 16.65 10.15
C GLN A 70 10.57 16.75 10.79
N ASN A 71 11.41 15.74 10.57
CA ASN A 71 12.79 15.74 11.07
C ASN A 71 13.63 16.87 10.46
N LEU A 72 13.45 17.17 9.17
CA LEU A 72 14.13 18.30 8.53
C LEU A 72 13.71 19.63 9.15
N PHE A 73 12.40 19.86 9.35
CA PHE A 73 11.92 21.08 10.01
C PHE A 73 12.38 21.21 11.45
N PHE A 74 12.60 20.12 12.18
CA PHE A 74 13.09 20.16 13.56
C PHE A 74 14.57 20.60 13.66
N LEU A 75 15.35 20.42 12.58
CA LEU A 75 16.78 20.75 12.54
C LEU A 75 17.07 22.23 12.18
N PHE A 76 16.07 22.98 11.71
CA PHE A 76 16.18 24.41 11.36
C PHE A 76 15.36 25.27 12.32
#